data_AF-A8WLL0-F1
#
_entry.id   AF-A8WLL0-F1
#
_cell.length_a   1.000
_cell.length_b   1.000
_cell.length_c   1.000
_cell.angle_alpha   90.00
_cell.angle_beta   90.00
_cell.angle_gamma   90.00
#
_symmetry.space_group_name_H-M   'P 1'
#
loop_
_entity.id
_entity.type
_entity.pdbx_description
1 polymer ?
#
loop_
_entity_poly.entity_id
_entity_poly.type
_entity_poly.pdbx_seq_one_letter_code
_entity_poly.pdbx_strand_id
1 'polypeptide(L)'
;MTLSTVISPKLVQLLPLTILGGFNVSFWLAIFPTAMNFTKSNSNLIYIPAIYSLGAGLGEVLMGILISTLSKQIKGFGLKPTMLIGTISVIIYCSLVFISTPFEAPMRPTSEKSIWIGQSYPLIFLIAIFCGISDCCINGVRSVICALVLPQRRAQSFAVTRMYHAAACMTCFFFSPIVPLYTYTCLLPILSIFSTFLFFRVVDKTHSMERKITQQVMEEEKIQTLKNQNILTVA
;
A
#
# COMPACT_ATOMS: atom_id res chain seq x y z
N MET A 1 13.23 -3.23 -21.27
CA MET A 1 12.35 -4.16 -20.55
C MET A 1 11.69 -5.06 -21.57
N THR A 2 11.95 -6.37 -21.56
CA THR A 2 11.27 -7.32 -22.46
C THR A 2 9.82 -7.51 -22.00
N LEU A 3 8.85 -7.46 -22.93
CA LEU A 3 7.41 -7.61 -22.65
C LEU A 3 7.10 -8.90 -21.85
N SER A 4 7.87 -9.95 -22.08
CA SER A 4 7.80 -11.23 -21.35
C SER A 4 8.11 -11.11 -19.84
N THR A 5 8.88 -10.10 -19.44
CA THR A 5 9.19 -9.83 -18.02
C THR A 5 8.03 -9.12 -17.31
N VAL A 6 7.25 -8.33 -18.05
CA VAL A 6 6.08 -7.59 -17.53
C VAL A 6 4.92 -8.54 -17.21
N ILE A 7 4.80 -9.64 -17.96
CA ILE A 7 3.72 -10.65 -17.83
C ILE A 7 4.23 -11.89 -17.08
N SER A 8 5.23 -11.75 -16.23
CA SER A 8 5.64 -12.88 -15.38
C SER A 8 4.52 -13.23 -14.39
N PRO A 9 4.12 -14.51 -14.25
CA PRO A 9 2.98 -14.91 -13.41
C PRO A 9 3.17 -14.53 -11.94
N LYS A 10 4.42 -14.42 -11.48
CA LYS A 10 4.77 -13.95 -10.14
C LYS A 10 4.51 -12.45 -9.93
N LEU A 11 4.65 -11.63 -10.97
CA LEU A 11 4.37 -10.18 -10.90
C LEU A 11 2.88 -9.89 -11.05
N VAL A 12 2.16 -10.65 -11.88
CA VAL A 12 0.69 -10.52 -12.02
C VAL A 12 -0.02 -10.79 -10.69
N GLN A 13 0.53 -11.67 -9.85
CA GLN A 13 0.00 -11.90 -8.51
C GLN A 13 0.13 -10.69 -7.56
N LEU A 14 1.04 -9.75 -7.84
CA LEU A 14 1.21 -8.50 -7.09
C LEU A 14 0.33 -7.36 -7.61
N LEU A 15 -0.32 -7.55 -8.76
CA LEU A 15 -1.19 -6.57 -9.39
C LEU A 15 -2.27 -6.02 -8.44
N PRO A 16 -3.00 -6.85 -7.64
CA PRO A 16 -4.02 -6.36 -6.72
C PRO A 16 -3.47 -5.37 -5.68
N LEU A 17 -2.25 -5.63 -5.18
CA LEU A 17 -1.57 -4.74 -4.23
C LEU A 17 -1.17 -3.42 -4.88
N THR A 18 -0.71 -3.45 -6.13
CA THR A 18 -0.36 -2.22 -6.87
C THR A 18 -1.58 -1.39 -7.23
N ILE A 19 -2.70 -2.04 -7.53
CA ILE A 19 -3.97 -1.37 -7.80
C ILE A 19 -4.49 -0.75 -6.51
N LEU A 20 -4.51 -1.48 -5.39
CA LEU A 20 -4.87 -0.92 -4.08
C LEU A 20 -4.04 0.32 -3.75
N GLY A 21 -2.70 0.24 -3.93
CA GLY A 21 -1.82 1.38 -3.71
C GLY A 21 -2.17 2.59 -4.57
N GLY A 22 -2.43 2.38 -5.87
CA GLY A 22 -2.80 3.47 -6.77
C GLY A 22 -4.16 4.10 -6.47
N PHE A 23 -5.15 3.27 -6.12
CA PHE A 23 -6.45 3.77 -5.67
C PHE A 23 -6.35 4.54 -4.35
N ASN A 24 -5.58 4.02 -3.38
CA ASN A 24 -5.35 4.67 -2.09
C ASN A 24 -4.70 6.04 -2.30
N VAL A 25 -3.59 6.10 -3.06
CA VAL A 25 -2.85 7.35 -3.36
C VAL A 25 -3.74 8.37 -4.05
N SER A 26 -4.49 7.96 -5.06
CA SER A 26 -5.38 8.87 -5.80
C SER A 26 -6.48 9.43 -4.90
N PHE A 27 -7.03 8.60 -4.01
CA PHE A 27 -8.08 9.03 -3.09
C PHE A 27 -7.61 10.08 -2.10
N TRP A 28 -6.47 9.85 -1.45
CA TRP A 28 -6.00 10.76 -0.40
C TRP A 28 -5.32 12.01 -0.95
N LEU A 29 -4.62 11.89 -2.08
CA LEU A 29 -3.83 12.99 -2.63
C LEU A 29 -4.66 13.93 -3.51
N ALA A 30 -5.72 13.44 -4.14
CA ALA A 30 -6.56 14.23 -5.04
C ALA A 30 -8.01 14.35 -4.57
N ILE A 31 -8.69 13.23 -4.34
CA ILE A 31 -10.15 13.24 -4.12
C ILE A 31 -10.49 13.93 -2.79
N PHE A 32 -9.79 13.59 -1.71
CA PHE A 32 -10.02 14.14 -0.38
C PHE A 32 -9.73 15.66 -0.26
N PRO A 33 -8.54 16.17 -0.66
CA PRO A 33 -8.26 17.61 -0.62
C PRO A 33 -9.16 18.43 -1.56
N THR A 34 -9.55 17.85 -2.69
CA THR A 34 -10.50 18.49 -3.62
C THR A 34 -11.87 18.64 -2.97
N ALA A 35 -12.40 17.58 -2.36
CA ALA A 35 -13.68 17.63 -1.63
C ALA A 35 -13.64 18.66 -0.47
N MET A 36 -12.51 18.79 0.22
CA MET A 36 -12.33 19.81 1.27
C MET A 36 -12.32 21.24 0.71
N ASN A 37 -11.69 21.47 -0.46
CA ASN A 37 -11.62 22.79 -1.10
C ASN A 37 -12.99 23.26 -1.63
N PHE A 38 -13.82 22.34 -2.12
CA PHE A 38 -15.17 22.65 -2.63
C PHE A 38 -16.24 22.87 -1.55
N THR A 39 -15.93 22.62 -0.27
CA THR A 39 -16.88 22.81 0.83
C THR A 39 -16.93 24.29 1.26
N LYS A 40 -18.04 24.97 0.94
CA LYS A 40 -18.25 26.42 1.16
C LYS A 40 -18.20 26.84 2.64
N SER A 41 -18.45 25.91 3.58
CA SER A 41 -18.33 26.14 5.03
C SER A 41 -16.87 26.35 5.52
N ASN A 42 -15.87 26.07 4.67
CA ASN A 42 -14.44 26.20 4.99
C ASN A 42 -13.77 27.45 4.40
N SER A 43 -14.52 28.39 3.82
CA SER A 43 -13.93 29.60 3.20
C SER A 43 -13.12 30.47 4.18
N ASN A 44 -13.23 30.22 5.49
CA ASN A 44 -12.47 30.91 6.54
C ASN A 44 -11.20 30.13 6.97
N LEU A 45 -11.03 28.86 6.58
CA LEU A 45 -9.98 27.97 7.05
C LEU A 45 -8.95 27.70 5.93
N ILE A 46 -8.20 28.73 5.55
CA ILE A 46 -7.21 28.74 4.46
C ILE A 46 -6.11 27.66 4.65
N TYR A 47 -5.86 27.23 5.89
CA TYR A 47 -4.77 26.32 6.25
C TYR A 47 -5.13 24.82 6.24
N ILE A 48 -6.36 24.43 5.84
CA ILE A 48 -6.78 23.02 5.82
C ILE A 48 -5.84 22.11 4.99
N PRO A 49 -5.47 22.45 3.74
CA PRO A 49 -4.58 21.60 2.94
C PRO A 49 -3.18 21.49 3.54
N ALA A 50 -2.69 22.57 4.17
CA ALA A 50 -1.39 22.60 4.82
C ALA A 50 -1.36 21.68 6.04
N ILE A 51 -2.36 21.78 6.93
CA ILE A 51 -2.47 20.92 8.12
C ILE A 51 -2.67 19.46 7.72
N TYR A 52 -3.44 19.20 6.67
CA TYR A 52 -3.62 17.86 6.12
C TYR A 52 -2.30 17.27 5.62
N SER A 53 -1.56 18.00 4.77
CA SER A 53 -0.25 17.54 4.26
C SER A 53 0.78 17.32 5.38
N LEU A 54 0.77 18.18 6.41
CA LEU A 54 1.61 18.01 7.60
C LEU A 54 1.25 16.74 8.39
N GLY A 55 -0.04 16.48 8.61
CA GLY A 55 -0.49 15.26 9.30
C GLY A 55 -0.15 13.99 8.53
N ALA A 56 -0.32 14.01 7.20
CA ALA A 56 0.04 12.89 6.33
C ALA A 56 1.56 12.62 6.37
N GLY A 57 2.39 13.65 6.19
CA GLY A 57 3.84 13.52 6.27
C GLY A 57 4.32 13.04 7.64
N LEU A 58 3.71 13.54 8.73
CA LEU A 58 4.02 13.07 10.08
C LEU A 58 3.67 11.59 10.26
N GLY A 59 2.49 11.17 9.79
CA GLY A 59 2.06 9.77 9.82
C GLY A 59 2.99 8.84 9.03
N GLU A 60 3.43 9.27 7.85
CA GLU A 60 4.38 8.52 7.02
C GLU A 60 5.74 8.34 7.72
N VAL A 61 6.31 9.42 8.28
CA VAL A 61 7.62 9.38 8.96
C VAL A 61 7.55 8.50 10.21
N LEU A 62 6.52 8.68 11.04
CA LEU A 62 6.33 7.88 12.26
C LEU A 62 6.19 6.39 11.93
N MET A 63 5.37 6.06 10.93
CA MET A 63 5.20 4.66 10.53
C MET A 63 6.47 4.09 9.90
N GLY A 64 7.20 4.86 9.09
CA GLY A 64 8.47 4.43 8.50
C GLY A 64 9.52 4.09 9.55
N ILE A 65 9.65 4.92 10.59
CA ILE A 65 10.54 4.65 11.73
C ILE A 65 10.10 3.40 12.49
N LEU A 66 8.80 3.25 12.73
CA LEU A 66 8.22 2.10 13.43
C LEU A 66 8.49 0.79 12.66
N ILE A 67 8.20 0.76 11.35
CA ILE A 67 8.47 -0.40 10.48
C ILE A 67 9.95 -0.72 10.45
N SER A 68 10.83 0.29 10.30
CA SER A 68 12.28 0.11 10.25
C SER A 68 12.84 -0.50 11.55
N THR A 69 12.32 -0.04 12.69
CA THR A 69 12.72 -0.54 14.01
C THR A 69 12.21 -1.96 14.25
N LEU A 70 10.92 -2.21 13.98
CA LEU A 70 10.29 -3.52 14.17
C LEU A 70 10.82 -4.56 13.17
N SER A 71 11.20 -4.16 11.96
CA SER A 71 11.84 -5.04 10.99
C SER A 71 13.23 -5.52 11.42
N LYS A 72 13.92 -4.78 12.29
CA LYS A 72 15.21 -5.23 12.87
C LYS A 72 15.01 -6.20 14.03
N GLN A 73 13.93 -6.02 14.80
CA GLN A 73 13.66 -6.83 15.99
C GLN A 73 12.98 -8.16 15.67
N ILE A 74 12.15 -8.23 14.63
CA ILE A 74 11.34 -9.43 14.32
C ILE A 74 11.58 -9.86 12.87
N LYS A 75 12.16 -11.06 12.68
CA LYS A 75 12.32 -11.67 11.34
C LYS A 75 10.94 -11.86 10.69
N GLY A 76 10.72 -11.21 9.54
CA GLY A 76 9.48 -11.33 8.75
C GLY A 76 8.38 -10.32 9.11
N PHE A 77 8.64 -9.37 10.02
CA PHE A 77 7.66 -8.34 10.40
C PHE A 77 7.36 -7.35 9.28
N GLY A 78 8.29 -7.12 8.36
CA GLY A 78 8.09 -6.20 7.22
C GLY A 78 7.09 -6.68 6.15
N LEU A 79 6.47 -7.87 6.32
CA LEU A 79 5.68 -8.51 5.27
C LEU A 79 4.21 -8.71 5.67
N LYS A 80 3.90 -9.72 6.50
CA LYS A 80 2.51 -10.01 6.90
C LYS A 80 1.92 -8.99 7.88
N PRO A 81 2.59 -8.62 9.00
CA PRO A 81 1.98 -7.72 9.97
C PRO A 81 1.96 -6.26 9.46
N THR A 82 2.94 -5.82 8.66
CA THR A 82 2.87 -4.50 8.01
C THR A 82 1.65 -4.37 7.08
N MET A 83 1.33 -5.40 6.29
CA MET A 83 0.13 -5.38 5.44
C MET A 83 -1.16 -5.32 6.26
N LEU A 84 -1.21 -6.03 7.39
CA LEU A 84 -2.37 -6.06 8.28
C LEU A 84 -2.59 -4.69 8.96
N ILE A 85 -1.52 -4.06 9.45
CA ILE A 85 -1.57 -2.70 10.00
C ILE A 85 -2.07 -1.72 8.93
N GLY A 86 -1.50 -1.78 7.72
CA GLY A 86 -1.94 -0.94 6.60
C GLY A 86 -3.42 -1.12 6.27
N THR A 87 -3.91 -2.37 6.25
CA THR A 87 -5.33 -2.69 5.99
C THR A 87 -6.25 -2.11 7.06
N ILE A 88 -5.89 -2.28 8.33
CA ILE A 88 -6.64 -1.73 9.46
C ILE A 88 -6.66 -0.20 9.39
N SER A 89 -5.52 0.43 9.10
CA SER A 89 -5.45 1.88 8.90
C SER A 89 -6.33 2.34 7.74
N VAL A 90 -6.39 1.58 6.63
CA VAL A 90 -7.33 1.86 5.51
C VAL A 90 -8.77 1.87 5.98
N ILE A 91 -9.18 0.84 6.71
CA ILE A 91 -10.56 0.71 7.21
C ILE A 91 -10.89 1.84 8.18
N ILE A 92 -9.97 2.18 9.09
CA ILE A 92 -10.14 3.25 10.07
C ILE A 92 -10.30 4.59 9.35
N TYR A 93 -9.38 4.98 8.47
CA TYR A 93 -9.50 6.28 7.81
C TYR A 93 -10.75 6.32 6.91
N CYS A 94 -11.09 5.24 6.20
CA CYS A 94 -12.31 5.19 5.37
C CYS A 94 -13.56 5.37 6.23
N SER A 95 -13.62 4.73 7.41
CA SER A 95 -14.72 4.90 8.35
C SER A 95 -14.78 6.33 8.89
N LEU A 96 -13.64 6.95 9.21
CA LEU A 96 -13.59 8.35 9.63
C LEU A 96 -14.05 9.31 8.53
N VAL A 97 -13.65 9.06 7.27
CA VAL A 97 -14.10 9.87 6.11
C VAL A 97 -15.59 9.71 5.88
N PHE A 98 -16.12 8.50 6.04
CA PHE A 98 -17.55 8.19 5.96
C PHE A 98 -18.37 8.93 7.02
N ILE A 99 -17.88 8.96 8.26
CA ILE A 99 -18.54 9.65 9.39
C ILE A 99 -18.40 11.18 9.25
N SER A 100 -17.29 11.66 8.68
CA SER A 100 -16.98 13.10 8.63
C SER A 100 -17.55 13.83 7.41
N THR A 101 -18.00 13.12 6.37
CA THR A 101 -18.39 13.74 5.08
C THR A 101 -19.86 13.45 4.74
N PRO A 102 -20.74 14.47 4.60
CA PRO A 102 -22.11 14.26 4.14
C PRO A 102 -22.22 13.98 2.62
N PHE A 103 -23.37 13.41 2.25
CA PHE A 103 -23.76 12.69 1.02
C PHE A 103 -23.39 13.30 -0.35
N GLU A 104 -23.12 14.61 -0.47
CA GLU A 104 -23.04 15.30 -1.79
C GLU A 104 -21.73 16.05 -2.10
N ALA A 105 -20.64 15.82 -1.36
CA ALA A 105 -19.44 16.65 -1.42
C ALA A 105 -18.75 16.87 -2.80
N PRO A 106 -18.82 15.98 -3.83
CA PRO A 106 -18.15 16.27 -5.10
C PRO A 106 -19.05 16.87 -6.19
N MET A 107 -20.38 16.86 -6.06
CA MET A 107 -21.27 17.22 -7.18
C MET A 107 -21.98 18.57 -7.03
N ARG A 108 -22.13 19.09 -5.81
CA ARG A 108 -22.72 20.41 -5.58
C ARG A 108 -22.01 21.14 -4.44
N PRO A 109 -21.86 22.47 -4.50
CA PRO A 109 -21.46 23.27 -3.35
C PRO A 109 -22.62 23.26 -2.35
N THR A 110 -22.69 22.20 -1.54
CA THR A 110 -23.82 21.97 -0.65
C THR A 110 -23.66 22.83 0.60
N SER A 111 -24.69 23.63 0.86
CA SER A 111 -24.85 24.54 2.00
C SER A 111 -25.45 23.83 3.22
N GLU A 112 -25.30 22.51 3.31
CA GLU A 112 -25.82 21.70 4.41
C GLU A 112 -24.72 21.39 5.41
N LYS A 113 -25.01 21.72 6.68
CA LYS A 113 -24.20 21.39 7.84
C LYS A 113 -24.00 19.88 7.93
N SER A 114 -22.76 19.47 8.20
CA SER A 114 -22.41 18.11 8.62
C SER A 114 -23.38 17.61 9.69
N ILE A 115 -23.92 16.40 9.50
CA ILE A 115 -25.06 15.87 10.26
C ILE A 115 -24.68 15.54 11.72
N TRP A 116 -23.37 15.45 12.06
CA TRP A 116 -22.97 15.10 13.43
C TRP A 116 -21.73 15.80 14.00
N ILE A 117 -20.65 16.00 13.22
CA ILE A 117 -19.46 16.72 13.70
C ILE A 117 -18.98 17.69 12.60
N GLY A 118 -18.86 18.97 12.92
CA GLY A 118 -18.28 19.96 12.01
C GLY A 118 -16.83 19.62 11.67
N GLN A 119 -16.38 19.95 10.45
CA GLN A 119 -14.97 19.83 10.06
C GLN A 119 -14.11 20.63 11.04
N SER A 120 -13.49 19.93 11.99
CA SER A 120 -12.57 20.50 12.95
C SER A 120 -11.14 20.14 12.52
N TYR A 121 -10.22 21.10 12.66
CA TYR A 121 -8.80 20.90 12.40
C TYR A 121 -8.22 19.59 12.98
N PRO A 122 -8.52 19.17 14.23
CA PRO A 122 -7.98 17.92 14.78
C PRO A 122 -8.50 16.66 14.07
N LEU A 123 -9.74 16.64 13.58
CA LEU A 123 -10.26 15.48 12.85
C LEU A 123 -9.59 15.30 11.49
N ILE A 124 -9.40 16.41 10.77
CA ILE A 124 -8.68 16.40 9.47
C ILE A 124 -7.25 15.93 9.67
N PHE A 125 -6.60 16.42 10.73
CA PHE A 125 -5.24 16.01 11.09
C PHE A 125 -5.16 14.51 11.45
N LEU A 126 -6.14 14.00 12.20
CA LEU A 126 -6.20 12.58 12.55
C LEU A 126 -6.39 11.69 11.31
N ILE A 127 -7.31 12.05 10.41
CA ILE A 127 -7.52 11.35 9.14
C ILE A 127 -6.23 11.37 8.31
N ALA A 128 -5.55 12.51 8.23
CA ALA A 128 -4.29 12.65 7.53
C ALA A 128 -3.21 11.72 8.08
N ILE A 129 -3.06 11.63 9.41
CA ILE A 129 -2.11 10.71 10.06
C ILE A 129 -2.41 9.25 9.66
N PHE A 130 -3.64 8.79 9.80
CA PHE A 130 -3.99 7.40 9.43
C PHE A 130 -3.79 7.12 7.95
N CYS A 131 -4.01 8.13 7.11
CA CYS A 131 -3.75 8.03 5.68
C CYS A 131 -2.25 7.88 5.39
N GLY A 132 -1.39 8.71 5.99
CA GLY A 132 0.05 8.60 5.84
C GLY A 132 0.61 7.28 6.38
N ILE A 133 0.08 6.80 7.51
CA ILE A 133 0.40 5.47 8.05
C ILE A 133 0.06 4.38 7.03
N SER A 134 -1.13 4.44 6.45
CA SER A 134 -1.60 3.47 5.46
C SER A 134 -0.73 3.47 4.19
N ASP A 135 -0.41 4.65 3.66
CA ASP A 135 0.42 4.81 2.46
C ASP A 135 1.81 4.22 2.67
N CYS A 136 2.45 4.58 3.80
CA CYS A 136 3.75 4.05 4.18
C CYS A 136 3.74 2.51 4.30
N CYS A 137 2.69 1.94 4.90
CA CYS A 137 2.56 0.48 5.02
C CYS A 137 2.46 -0.20 3.65
N ILE A 138 1.55 0.26 2.78
CA ILE A 138 1.30 -0.35 1.47
C ILE A 138 2.55 -0.22 0.58
N ASN A 139 3.21 0.94 0.60
CA ASN A 139 4.45 1.18 -0.14
C ASN A 139 5.65 0.40 0.40
N GLY A 140 5.75 0.25 1.72
CA GLY A 140 6.75 -0.60 2.37
C GLY A 140 6.59 -2.07 1.97
N VAL A 141 5.40 -2.63 2.15
CA VAL A 141 5.08 -4.03 1.79
C VAL A 141 5.36 -4.30 0.32
N ARG A 142 4.94 -3.39 -0.56
CA ARG A 142 5.20 -3.46 -2.01
C ARG A 142 6.70 -3.53 -2.33
N SER A 143 7.51 -2.72 -1.66
CA SER A 143 8.96 -2.70 -1.88
C SER A 143 9.62 -4.00 -1.42
N VAL A 144 9.23 -4.52 -0.25
CA VAL A 144 9.75 -5.78 0.29
C VAL A 144 9.35 -6.97 -0.59
N ILE A 145 8.08 -7.09 -0.98
CA ILE A 145 7.62 -8.22 -1.80
C ILE A 145 8.23 -8.20 -3.21
N CYS A 146 8.45 -7.02 -3.80
CA CYS A 146 9.12 -6.91 -5.10
C CYS A 146 10.57 -7.42 -5.04
N ALA A 147 11.25 -7.20 -3.91
CA ALA A 147 12.60 -7.71 -3.68
C ALA A 147 12.63 -9.23 -3.46
N LEU A 148 11.60 -9.81 -2.85
CA LEU A 148 11.47 -11.26 -2.61
C LEU A 148 11.09 -12.03 -3.89
N VAL A 149 10.23 -11.47 -4.74
CA VAL A 149 9.70 -12.17 -5.92
C VAL A 149 10.77 -12.35 -7.02
N LEU A 150 11.62 -11.33 -7.25
CA LEU A 150 12.75 -11.40 -8.17
C LEU A 150 14.05 -10.91 -7.48
N PRO A 151 14.71 -11.75 -6.67
CA PRO A 151 15.89 -11.34 -5.90
C PRO A 151 17.09 -10.99 -6.78
N GLN A 152 17.21 -11.59 -7.97
CA GLN A 152 18.27 -11.33 -8.95
C GLN A 152 18.06 -10.05 -9.77
N ARG A 153 16.82 -9.56 -9.88
CA ARG A 153 16.46 -8.38 -10.71
C ARG A 153 15.50 -7.44 -9.99
N ARG A 154 15.82 -7.09 -8.74
CA ARG A 154 14.97 -6.29 -7.83
C ARG A 154 14.52 -4.97 -8.44
N ALA A 155 15.44 -4.24 -9.09
CA ALA A 155 15.14 -2.96 -9.73
C ALA A 155 14.10 -3.09 -10.86
N GLN A 156 14.16 -4.17 -11.65
CA GLN A 156 13.19 -4.42 -12.74
C GLN A 156 11.80 -4.72 -12.17
N SER A 157 11.72 -5.57 -11.15
CA SER A 157 10.45 -5.89 -10.45
C SER A 157 9.80 -4.63 -9.88
N PHE A 158 10.59 -3.79 -9.20
CA PHE A 158 10.12 -2.54 -8.63
C PHE A 158 9.59 -1.56 -9.69
N ALA A 159 10.29 -1.43 -10.81
CA ALA A 159 9.87 -0.56 -11.91
C ALA A 159 8.55 -1.01 -12.56
N VAL A 160 8.36 -2.31 -12.81
CA VAL A 160 7.11 -2.82 -13.39
C VAL A 160 5.93 -2.60 -12.43
N THR A 161 6.14 -2.86 -11.14
CA THR A 161 5.13 -2.61 -10.09
C THR A 161 4.75 -1.13 -10.01
N ARG A 162 5.71 -0.20 -10.20
CA ARG A 162 5.40 1.24 -10.30
C ARG A 162 4.63 1.60 -11.55
N MET A 163 4.88 0.93 -12.67
CA MET A 163 4.14 1.14 -13.91
C MET A 163 2.65 0.76 -13.75
N TYR A 164 2.36 -0.40 -13.13
CA TYR A 164 0.98 -0.80 -12.82
C TYR A 164 0.30 0.13 -11.82
N HIS A 165 1.02 0.57 -10.79
CA HIS A 165 0.53 1.58 -9.85
C HIS A 165 0.14 2.87 -10.60
N ALA A 166 1.03 3.41 -11.45
CA ALA A 166 0.75 4.62 -12.21
C ALA A 166 -0.47 4.46 -13.16
N ALA A 167 -0.62 3.30 -13.80
CA ALA A 167 -1.78 3.00 -14.63
C ALA A 167 -3.09 2.96 -13.82
N ALA A 168 -3.05 2.39 -12.60
CA ALA A 168 -4.19 2.42 -11.69
C ALA A 168 -4.55 3.85 -11.25
N CYS A 169 -3.55 4.69 -10.93
CA CYS A 169 -3.77 6.11 -10.64
C CYS A 169 -4.40 6.83 -11.84
N MET A 170 -3.85 6.65 -13.04
CA MET A 170 -4.36 7.29 -14.25
C MET A 170 -5.84 6.95 -14.49
N THR A 171 -6.19 5.68 -14.32
CA THR A 171 -7.59 5.21 -14.42
C THR A 171 -8.45 5.88 -13.36
N CYS A 172 -7.99 5.91 -12.10
CA CYS A 172 -8.71 6.54 -11.00
C CYS A 172 -8.96 8.04 -11.22
N PHE A 173 -7.95 8.77 -11.71
CA PHE A 173 -8.07 10.19 -12.06
C PHE A 173 -9.05 10.44 -13.20
N PHE A 174 -9.12 9.55 -14.18
CA PHE A 174 -10.08 9.65 -15.28
C PHE A 174 -11.53 9.46 -14.80
N PHE A 175 -11.76 8.59 -13.82
CA PHE A 175 -13.07 8.37 -13.20
C PHE A 175 -13.40 9.35 -12.06
N SER A 176 -12.40 10.05 -11.52
CA SER A 176 -12.53 11.00 -10.41
C SER A 176 -13.64 12.04 -10.57
N PRO A 177 -13.90 12.64 -11.76
CA PRO A 177 -14.97 13.63 -11.90
C PRO A 177 -16.38 13.02 -12.03
N ILE A 178 -16.50 11.70 -12.24
CA ILE A 178 -17.77 11.01 -12.52
C ILE A 178 -18.28 10.29 -11.27
N VAL A 179 -17.37 9.77 -10.44
CA VAL A 179 -17.71 8.85 -9.34
C VAL A 179 -17.81 9.62 -8.01
N PRO A 180 -18.91 9.44 -7.24
CA PRO A 180 -19.06 10.11 -5.94
C PRO A 180 -18.11 9.54 -4.89
N LEU A 181 -17.73 10.38 -3.91
CA LEU A 181 -16.75 10.06 -2.85
C LEU A 181 -17.07 8.74 -2.13
N TYR A 182 -18.35 8.47 -1.90
CA TYR A 182 -18.83 7.30 -1.17
C TYR A 182 -18.48 5.97 -1.85
N THR A 183 -18.50 5.95 -3.19
CA THR A 183 -18.09 4.76 -3.95
C THR A 183 -16.63 4.43 -3.69
N TYR A 184 -15.76 5.43 -3.59
CA TYR A 184 -14.36 5.21 -3.23
C TYR A 184 -14.20 4.75 -1.78
N THR A 185 -14.92 5.37 -0.83
CA THR A 185 -14.85 5.02 0.60
C THR A 185 -15.34 3.60 0.90
N CYS A 186 -16.27 3.06 0.10
CA CYS A 186 -16.68 1.65 0.20
C CYS A 186 -15.77 0.71 -0.60
N LEU A 187 -15.26 1.14 -1.76
CA LEU A 187 -14.44 0.29 -2.63
C LEU A 187 -13.03 0.08 -2.07
N LEU A 188 -12.43 1.10 -1.44
CA LEU A 188 -11.12 1.03 -0.79
C LEU A 188 -10.99 -0.07 0.28
N PRO A 189 -11.87 -0.17 1.29
CA PRO A 189 -11.78 -1.22 2.31
C PRO A 189 -12.04 -2.62 1.73
N ILE A 190 -12.98 -2.77 0.77
CA ILE A 190 -13.23 -4.05 0.09
C ILE A 190 -11.98 -4.48 -0.68
N LEU A 191 -11.40 -3.56 -1.46
CA LEU A 191 -10.18 -3.80 -2.24
C LEU A 191 -8.99 -4.09 -1.32
N SER A 192 -8.93 -3.44 -0.16
CA SER A 192 -7.89 -3.65 0.86
C SER A 192 -7.97 -5.05 1.46
N ILE A 193 -9.15 -5.51 1.86
CA ILE A 193 -9.37 -6.87 2.38
C ILE A 193 -9.01 -7.91 1.31
N PHE A 194 -9.48 -7.71 0.08
CA PHE A 194 -9.20 -8.62 -1.03
C PHE A 194 -7.70 -8.68 -1.36
N SER A 195 -7.05 -7.53 -1.43
CA SER A 195 -5.60 -7.42 -1.66
C SER A 195 -4.81 -8.09 -0.55
N THR A 196 -5.22 -7.93 0.72
CA THR A 196 -4.55 -8.58 1.86
C THR A 196 -4.68 -10.09 1.83
N PHE A 197 -5.86 -10.61 1.48
CA PHE A 197 -6.05 -12.05 1.31
C PHE A 197 -5.16 -12.62 0.20
N LEU A 198 -5.13 -11.98 -0.98
CA LEU A 198 -4.27 -12.40 -2.07
C LEU A 198 -2.79 -12.27 -1.71
N PHE A 199 -2.42 -11.18 -1.03
CA PHE A 199 -1.05 -10.94 -0.57
C PHE A 199 -0.58 -12.05 0.37
N PHE A 200 -1.40 -12.51 1.33
CA PHE A 200 -1.04 -13.62 2.20
C PHE A 200 -0.78 -14.91 1.42
N ARG A 201 -1.61 -15.24 0.42
CA ARG A 201 -1.37 -16.41 -0.44
C ARG A 201 -0.07 -16.29 -1.24
N VAL A 202 0.25 -15.09 -1.73
CA VAL A 202 1.50 -14.82 -2.48
C VAL A 202 2.71 -14.96 -1.58
N VAL A 203 2.65 -14.40 -0.37
CA VAL A 203 3.72 -14.52 0.62
C VAL A 203 3.97 -15.99 0.98
N ASP A 204 2.92 -16.76 1.24
CA ASP A 204 3.06 -18.18 1.59
C ASP A 204 3.68 -18.99 0.45
N LYS A 205 3.28 -18.72 -0.80
CA LYS A 205 3.91 -19.35 -1.97
C LYS A 205 5.36 -18.93 -2.16
N THR A 206 5.68 -17.66 -1.94
CA THR A 206 7.04 -17.13 -2.11
C THR A 206 7.99 -17.72 -1.05
N HIS A 207 7.55 -17.76 0.21
CA HIS A 207 8.33 -18.31 1.31
C HIS A 207 8.52 -19.84 1.19
N SER A 208 7.56 -20.55 0.59
CA SER A 208 7.69 -21.97 0.25
C SER A 208 8.71 -22.20 -0.86
N MET A 209 8.74 -21.35 -1.90
CA MET A 209 9.74 -21.44 -2.95
C MET A 209 11.15 -21.11 -2.45
N GLU A 210 11.33 -20.08 -1.63
CA GLU A 210 12.64 -19.76 -1.05
C GLU A 210 13.19 -20.92 -0.21
N ARG A 211 12.36 -21.55 0.62
CA ARG A 211 12.78 -22.72 1.41
C ARG A 211 13.23 -23.88 0.53
N LYS A 212 12.53 -24.15 -0.58
CA LYS A 212 12.90 -25.22 -1.52
C LYS A 212 14.22 -24.93 -2.22
N ILE A 213 14.46 -23.68 -2.63
CA ILE A 213 15.71 -23.27 -3.28
C ILE A 213 16.88 -23.38 -2.28
N THR A 214 16.72 -22.89 -1.05
CA THR A 214 17.77 -23.01 -0.02
C THR A 214 18.09 -24.46 0.30
N GLN A 215 17.07 -25.33 0.37
CA GLN A 215 17.27 -26.77 0.57
C GLN A 215 18.04 -27.41 -0.60
N GLN A 216 17.69 -27.08 -1.84
CA GLN A 216 18.41 -27.57 -3.03
C GLN A 216 19.88 -27.12 -3.05
N VAL A 217 20.16 -25.85 -2.76
CA VAL A 217 21.55 -25.35 -2.71
C VAL A 217 22.37 -26.04 -1.62
N MET A 218 21.78 -26.24 -0.43
CA MET A 218 22.45 -26.98 0.65
C MET A 218 22.68 -28.46 0.31
N GLU A 219 21.76 -29.07 -0.43
CA GLU A 219 21.87 -30.46 -0.87
C GLU A 219 22.94 -30.62 -1.95
N GLU A 220 23.03 -29.68 -2.89
CA GLU A 220 24.11 -29.58 -3.88
C GLU A 220 25.49 -29.37 -3.23
N GLU A 221 25.60 -28.46 -2.24
CA GLU A 221 26.85 -28.24 -1.50
C GLU A 221 27.30 -29.50 -0.72
N LYS A 222 26.37 -30.24 -0.12
CA LYS A 222 26.66 -31.52 0.54
C LYS A 222 27.17 -32.57 -0.44
N ILE A 223 26.56 -32.69 -1.61
CA ILE A 223 27.00 -33.64 -2.64
C ILE A 223 28.41 -33.27 -3.13
N GLN A 224 28.69 -31.97 -3.31
CA GLN A 224 29.99 -31.48 -3.76
C GLN A 224 31.09 -31.74 -2.72
N THR A 225 30.81 -31.53 -1.43
CA THR A 225 31.75 -31.83 -0.34
C THR A 225 32.04 -33.32 -0.21
N LEU A 226 31.03 -34.19 -0.36
CA LEU A 226 31.23 -35.64 -0.37
C LEU A 226 32.10 -36.10 -1.54
N LYS A 227 31.89 -35.55 -2.75
CA LYS A 227 32.75 -35.84 -3.90
C LYS A 227 34.21 -35.45 -3.65
N ASN A 228 34.46 -34.28 -3.09
CA ASN A 228 35.82 -33.83 -2.78
C ASN A 228 36.51 -34.72 -1.72
N GLN A 229 35.79 -35.19 -0.70
CA GLN A 229 36.35 -36.11 0.30
C GLN A 229 36.68 -37.51 -0.26
N ASN A 230 35.83 -38.04 -1.15
CA ASN A 230 36.11 -39.32 -1.81
C ASN A 230 37.32 -39.24 -2.77
N ILE A 231 37.57 -38.09 -3.40
CA ILE A 231 38.76 -37.92 -4.26
C ILE A 231 40.04 -37.88 -3.40
N LEU A 232 40.00 -37.27 -2.22
CA LEU A 232 41.14 -37.19 -1.28
C LEU A 232 41.49 -38.50 -0.58
N THR A 233 40.60 -39.49 -0.58
CA THR A 233 40.82 -40.80 0.08
C THR A 233 41.28 -41.89 -0.88
N VAL A 234 41.22 -41.64 -2.20
CA VAL A 234 41.63 -42.58 -3.26
C VAL A 234 42.99 -42.19 -3.87
N ALA A 235 43.52 -41.01 -3.52
CA ALA A 235 44.88 -40.55 -3.83
C ALA A 235 45.84 -40.87 -2.69
#